data_AF-A0A8T3Z2E6-F1
#
_entry.id   AF-A0A8T3Z2E6-F1
#
_cell.length_a   1.000
_cell.length_b   1.000
_cell.length_c   1.000
_cell.angle_alpha   90.00
_cell.angle_beta   90.00
_cell.angle_gamma   90.00
#
_symmetry.space_group_name_H-M   'P 1'
#
loop_
_entity.id
_entity.type
_entity.pdbx_description
1 polymer ?
#
loop_
_entity_poly.entity_id
_entity_poly.type
_entity_poly.pdbx_seq_one_letter_code
_entity_poly.pdbx_strand_id
1 'polypeptide(L)'
;MANYNPDSEVLHDETPKLSSYKTSGDIEVPDRIIDQIIGQKEAVETVKKAAKQRRNVLLIGEPGVGKSMLAKGMAELLPPEELQDILVYPNMEDNHNPLIGVMPAGEGKNVVTNYKVKAKGQEERKNMFMIAIISLIVVIGFVLQQYLAAIIAAGIVFLAMQQMKPRSTVMVPKLLINNNKRNMAPFVDATGAHAGALLGDVRHDPY
;
A
#
# COMPACT_ATOMS: atom_id res chain seq x y z
N MET A 1 10.26 -18.45 -61.62
CA MET A 1 8.89 -17.91 -61.54
C MET A 1 8.05 -18.97 -60.85
N ALA A 2 7.73 -18.76 -59.57
CA ALA A 2 6.95 -19.71 -58.77
C ALA A 2 5.46 -19.38 -58.93
N ASN A 3 4.66 -20.40 -59.21
CA ASN A 3 3.22 -20.31 -59.41
C ASN A 3 2.54 -19.69 -58.18
N TYR A 4 1.99 -18.49 -58.34
CA TYR A 4 1.07 -17.86 -57.41
C TYR A 4 -0.28 -18.58 -57.54
N ASN A 5 -0.62 -19.37 -56.53
CA ASN A 5 -1.95 -19.95 -56.38
C ASN A 5 -2.81 -18.96 -55.59
N PRO A 6 -3.83 -18.32 -56.17
CA PRO A 6 -4.64 -17.30 -55.50
C PRO A 6 -5.63 -17.88 -54.46
N ASP A 7 -5.76 -19.20 -54.38
CA ASP A 7 -6.85 -19.85 -53.62
C ASP A 7 -6.46 -20.34 -52.21
N SER A 8 -5.40 -19.78 -51.60
CA SER A 8 -5.05 -20.08 -50.21
C SER A 8 -5.26 -18.90 -49.25
N GLU A 9 -6.27 -18.07 -49.53
CA GLU A 9 -6.86 -17.24 -48.48
C GLU A 9 -7.66 -18.17 -47.55
N VAL A 10 -7.05 -18.51 -46.41
CA VAL A 10 -7.76 -19.11 -45.29
C VAL A 10 -8.77 -18.08 -44.79
N LEU A 11 -9.98 -18.16 -45.32
CA LEU A 11 -11.16 -17.46 -44.83
C LEU A 11 -11.41 -17.93 -43.40
N HIS A 12 -11.01 -17.13 -42.41
CA HIS A 12 -11.58 -17.21 -41.08
C HIS A 12 -13.01 -16.65 -41.13
N ASP A 13 -13.92 -17.46 -41.68
CA ASP A 13 -15.36 -17.23 -41.65
C ASP A 13 -15.92 -17.69 -40.29
N GLU A 14 -15.61 -16.93 -39.24
CA GLU A 14 -16.24 -17.08 -37.93
C GLU A 14 -16.77 -15.72 -37.47
N THR A 15 -17.57 -15.06 -38.30
CA THR A 15 -18.43 -14.00 -37.77
C THR A 15 -19.62 -14.67 -37.08
N PRO A 16 -19.73 -14.61 -35.73
CA PRO A 16 -20.81 -15.28 -35.03
C PRO A 16 -22.14 -14.66 -35.51
N LYS A 17 -23.04 -15.51 -36.00
CA LYS A 17 -24.35 -15.06 -36.51
C LYS A 17 -25.12 -14.42 -35.37
N LEU A 18 -25.30 -13.09 -35.38
CA LEU A 18 -26.04 -12.36 -34.33
C LEU A 18 -27.45 -12.93 -34.07
N SER A 19 -28.03 -13.60 -35.07
CA SER A 19 -29.33 -14.27 -34.98
C SER A 19 -29.40 -15.44 -33.99
N SER A 20 -28.27 -15.98 -33.51
CA SER A 20 -28.26 -17.09 -32.54
C SER A 20 -28.38 -16.64 -31.09
N TYR A 21 -28.24 -15.34 -30.80
CA TYR A 21 -28.26 -14.81 -29.44
C TYR A 21 -29.59 -14.08 -29.18
N LYS A 22 -30.19 -14.30 -28.01
CA LYS A 22 -31.45 -13.65 -27.61
C LYS A 22 -31.20 -12.42 -26.76
N THR A 23 -30.14 -12.41 -25.95
CA THR A 23 -29.78 -11.31 -25.06
C THR A 23 -28.26 -11.21 -24.94
N SER A 24 -27.76 -10.02 -24.59
CA SER A 24 -26.31 -9.77 -24.40
C SER A 24 -25.65 -10.63 -23.31
N GLY A 25 -26.44 -11.23 -22.42
CA GLY A 25 -25.97 -12.20 -21.43
C GLY A 25 -25.60 -13.57 -22.01
N ASP A 26 -26.03 -13.86 -23.25
CA ASP A 26 -25.65 -15.07 -23.98
C ASP A 26 -24.25 -14.96 -24.61
N ILE A 27 -23.63 -13.78 -24.53
CA ILE A 27 -22.33 -13.48 -25.11
C ILE A 27 -21.26 -13.66 -24.02
N GLU A 28 -20.33 -14.58 -24.25
CA GLU A 28 -19.18 -14.75 -23.38
C GLU A 28 -18.25 -13.54 -23.46
N VAL A 29 -17.94 -12.95 -22.30
CA VAL A 29 -17.00 -11.84 -22.19
C VAL A 29 -15.65 -12.41 -21.74
N PRO A 30 -14.55 -12.11 -22.45
CA PRO A 30 -13.23 -12.54 -22.03
C PRO A 30 -12.86 -12.04 -20.63
N ASP A 31 -12.23 -12.87 -19.81
CA ASP A 31 -11.83 -12.49 -18.45
C ASP A 31 -10.78 -11.37 -18.41
N ARG A 32 -9.85 -11.38 -19.38
CA ARG A 32 -8.72 -10.45 -19.44
C ARG A 32 -9.12 -9.14 -20.10
N ILE A 33 -8.71 -8.01 -19.51
CA ILE A 33 -9.04 -6.68 -20.04
C ILE A 33 -8.46 -6.49 -21.44
N ILE A 34 -7.25 -7.02 -21.68
CA ILE A 34 -6.57 -6.86 -22.98
C ILE A 34 -7.33 -7.54 -24.13
N ASP A 35 -8.06 -8.62 -23.86
CA ASP A 35 -8.78 -9.39 -24.87
C ASP A 35 -10.20 -8.84 -25.10
N GLN A 36 -10.67 -7.94 -24.23
CA GLN A 36 -11.91 -7.16 -24.42
C GLN A 36 -11.72 -5.94 -25.35
N ILE A 37 -10.50 -5.65 -25.81
CA ILE A 37 -10.21 -4.47 -26.63
C ILE A 37 -10.55 -4.75 -28.10
N ILE A 38 -11.53 -4.02 -28.62
CA ILE A 38 -12.08 -4.24 -29.97
C ILE A 38 -11.42 -3.29 -30.97
N GLY A 39 -11.06 -3.81 -32.15
CA GLY A 39 -10.64 -2.99 -33.30
C GLY A 39 -9.22 -2.41 -33.24
N GLN A 40 -8.42 -2.72 -32.21
CA GLN A 40 -7.07 -2.16 -32.01
C GLN A 40 -5.97 -3.23 -31.97
N LYS A 41 -5.92 -4.09 -33.00
CA LYS A 41 -5.01 -5.26 -33.03
C LYS A 41 -3.54 -4.87 -32.87
N GLU A 42 -3.08 -3.86 -33.61
CA GLU A 42 -1.68 -3.40 -33.58
C GLU A 42 -1.27 -2.80 -32.22
N ALA A 43 -2.15 -1.99 -31.62
CA ALA A 43 -1.91 -1.40 -30.30
C ALA A 43 -1.87 -2.47 -29.21
N VAL A 44 -2.80 -3.43 -29.25
CA VAL A 44 -2.82 -4.58 -28.32
C VAL A 44 -1.54 -5.41 -28.43
N GLU A 45 -1.08 -5.72 -29.64
CA GLU A 45 0.16 -6.48 -29.83
C GLU A 45 1.39 -5.71 -29.31
N THR A 46 1.45 -4.40 -29.57
CA THR A 46 2.51 -3.53 -29.09
C THR A 46 2.55 -3.48 -27.56
N VAL A 47 1.39 -3.31 -26.92
CA VAL A 47 1.24 -3.32 -25.45
C VAL A 47 1.62 -4.68 -24.87
N LYS A 48 1.21 -5.80 -25.49
CA LYS A 48 1.59 -7.17 -25.08
C LYS A 48 3.12 -7.35 -25.12
N LYS A 49 3.80 -6.86 -26.17
CA LYS A 49 5.27 -6.89 -26.27
C LYS A 49 5.93 -5.98 -25.24
N ALA A 50 5.41 -4.76 -25.06
CA ALA A 50 5.93 -3.79 -24.12
C ALA A 50 5.84 -4.26 -22.66
N ALA A 51 4.73 -4.89 -22.26
CA ALA A 51 4.56 -5.47 -20.93
C ALA A 51 5.62 -6.54 -20.64
N LYS A 52 5.86 -7.46 -21.58
CA LYS A 52 6.88 -8.51 -21.45
C LYS A 52 8.30 -7.95 -21.36
N GLN A 53 8.60 -6.86 -22.08
CA GLN A 53 9.92 -6.23 -22.13
C GLN A 53 10.11 -5.08 -21.13
N ARG A 54 9.09 -4.75 -20.32
CA ARG A 54 9.07 -3.60 -19.40
C ARG A 54 9.42 -2.27 -20.09
N ARG A 55 8.87 -2.05 -21.28
CA ARG A 55 9.07 -0.80 -22.03
C ARG A 55 7.93 0.17 -21.77
N ASN A 56 8.28 1.45 -21.71
CA ASN A 56 7.29 2.53 -21.64
C ASN A 56 6.53 2.63 -22.97
N VAL A 57 5.25 2.98 -22.90
CA VAL A 57 4.37 3.12 -24.06
C VAL A 57 3.75 4.51 -24.04
N LEU A 58 3.73 5.17 -25.20
CA LEU A 58 2.99 6.40 -25.44
C LEU A 58 1.79 6.08 -26.34
N LEU A 59 0.58 6.23 -25.82
CA LEU A 59 -0.66 6.01 -26.57
C LEU A 59 -1.20 7.34 -27.08
N ILE A 60 -1.26 7.52 -28.39
CA ILE A 60 -1.77 8.73 -29.05
C ILE A 60 -3.10 8.40 -29.72
N GLY A 61 -4.11 9.23 -29.52
CA GLY A 61 -5.42 9.08 -30.16
C GLY A 61 -6.47 10.01 -29.56
N GLU A 62 -7.63 10.05 -30.20
CA GLU A 62 -8.78 10.86 -29.77
C GLU A 62 -9.28 10.49 -28.36
N PRO A 63 -9.93 11.42 -27.62
CA PRO A 63 -10.57 11.07 -26.36
C PRO A 63 -11.63 9.99 -26.56
N GLY A 64 -11.78 9.07 -25.60
CA GLY A 64 -12.80 8.01 -25.65
C GLY A 64 -12.40 6.74 -26.42
N VAL A 65 -11.24 6.67 -27.07
CA VAL A 65 -10.80 5.48 -27.84
C VAL A 65 -10.26 4.33 -26.97
N GLY A 66 -10.38 4.37 -25.64
CA GLY A 66 -9.94 3.25 -24.78
C GLY A 66 -8.45 3.23 -24.40
N LYS A 67 -7.72 4.35 -24.50
CA LYS A 67 -6.29 4.44 -24.09
C LYS A 67 -6.05 3.94 -22.65
N SER A 68 -6.90 4.33 -21.70
CA SER A 68 -6.81 3.87 -20.31
C SER A 68 -7.12 2.38 -20.16
N MET A 69 -7.93 1.80 -21.05
CA MET A 69 -8.24 0.37 -21.07
C MET A 69 -7.04 -0.45 -21.55
N LEU A 70 -6.32 0.01 -22.58
CA LEU A 70 -5.04 -0.54 -22.99
C LEU A 70 -4.01 -0.51 -21.85
N ALA A 71 -3.91 0.61 -21.13
CA ALA A 71 -2.99 0.76 -20.01
C ALA A 71 -3.33 -0.19 -18.83
N LYS A 72 -4.62 -0.37 -18.52
CA LYS A 72 -5.09 -1.37 -17.54
C LYS A 72 -4.75 -2.79 -17.97
N GLY A 73 -4.99 -3.13 -19.23
CA GLY A 73 -4.62 -4.43 -19.80
C GLY A 73 -3.11 -4.67 -19.78
N MET A 74 -2.30 -3.63 -19.97
CA MET A 74 -0.84 -3.71 -19.81
C MET A 74 -0.44 -4.10 -18.39
N ALA A 75 -1.07 -3.50 -17.36
CA ALA A 75 -0.77 -3.79 -15.96
C ALA A 75 -1.12 -5.24 -15.58
N GLU A 76 -2.22 -5.79 -16.12
CA GLU A 76 -2.61 -7.19 -15.93
C GLU A 76 -1.61 -8.18 -16.56
N LEU A 77 -0.98 -7.78 -17.66
CA LEU A 77 0.00 -8.59 -18.39
C LEU A 77 1.43 -8.51 -17.83
N LEU A 78 1.69 -7.58 -16.91
CA LEU A 78 2.98 -7.54 -16.25
C LEU A 78 3.20 -8.87 -15.52
N PRO A 79 4.41 -9.46 -15.62
CA PRO A 79 4.70 -10.69 -14.91
C PRO A 79 4.46 -10.47 -13.39
N PRO A 80 3.93 -11.47 -12.68
CA PRO A 80 3.82 -11.41 -11.23
C PRO A 80 5.24 -11.41 -10.65
N GLU A 81 5.80 -10.22 -10.46
CA GLU A 81 6.98 -10.06 -9.62
C GLU A 81 6.58 -10.17 -8.16
N GLU A 82 7.57 -10.46 -7.31
CA GLU A 82 7.42 -10.31 -5.87
C GLU A 82 7.09 -8.85 -5.58
N LEU A 83 5.80 -8.57 -5.40
CA LEU A 83 5.35 -7.26 -4.96
C LEU A 83 6.05 -6.94 -3.65
N GLN A 84 6.43 -5.68 -3.49
CA GLN A 84 7.15 -5.22 -2.31
C GLN A 84 6.30 -4.21 -1.53
N ASP A 85 6.42 -4.26 -0.22
CA ASP A 85 5.97 -3.21 0.69
C ASP A 85 7.13 -2.22 0.89
N ILE A 86 6.79 -0.93 0.98
CA ILE A 86 7.78 0.14 1.21
C ILE A 86 7.52 0.77 2.58
N LEU A 87 8.56 0.81 3.41
CA LEU A 87 8.55 1.39 4.75
C LEU A 87 9.52 2.56 4.84
N VAL A 88 9.17 3.54 5.66
CA VAL A 88 10.03 4.65 6.06
C VAL A 88 10.44 4.45 7.51
N TYR A 89 11.74 4.44 7.76
CA TYR A 89 12.34 4.39 9.07
C TYR A 89 12.86 5.78 9.47
N PRO A 90 12.70 6.15 10.74
CA PRO A 90 13.31 7.35 11.29
C PRO A 90 14.82 7.18 11.32
N ASN A 91 15.55 8.19 10.89
CA ASN A 91 17.01 8.21 10.94
C ASN A 91 17.46 9.00 12.18
N MET A 92 18.25 8.36 13.04
CA MET A 92 18.74 8.97 14.29
C MET A 92 19.93 9.91 14.08
N GLU A 93 20.68 9.72 12.99
CA GLU A 93 21.83 10.56 12.65
C GLU A 93 21.40 11.83 11.92
N ASP A 94 20.45 11.70 10.99
CA ASP A 94 19.89 12.83 10.24
C ASP A 94 18.36 12.73 10.10
N ASN A 95 17.65 13.54 10.89
CA ASN A 95 16.19 13.56 10.89
C ASN A 95 15.57 14.05 9.56
N HIS A 96 16.32 14.80 8.72
CA HIS A 96 15.83 15.28 7.43
C HIS A 96 15.96 14.25 6.32
N ASN A 97 16.66 13.14 6.58
CA ASN A 97 16.87 12.07 5.62
C ASN A 97 16.40 10.71 6.18
N PRO A 98 15.08 10.43 6.13
CA PRO A 98 14.51 9.15 6.57
C PRO A 98 15.03 7.99 5.72
N LEU A 99 15.22 6.84 6.35
CA LEU A 99 15.69 5.63 5.67
C LEU A 99 14.51 4.90 5.02
N ILE A 100 14.69 4.38 3.80
CA ILE A 100 13.68 3.62 3.09
C ILE A 100 14.04 2.14 3.13
N GLY A 101 13.09 1.30 3.56
CA GLY A 101 13.23 -0.15 3.55
C GLY A 101 12.20 -0.80 2.62
N VAL A 102 12.63 -1.80 1.86
CA VAL A 102 11.77 -2.64 1.03
C VAL A 102 11.64 -4.02 1.65
N MET A 103 10.43 -4.58 1.61
CA MET A 103 10.13 -5.91 2.13
C MET A 103 9.21 -6.64 1.16
N PRO A 104 9.14 -7.98 1.19
CA PRO A 104 8.12 -8.72 0.46
C PRO A 104 6.71 -8.28 0.86
N ALA A 105 5.78 -8.32 -0.09
CA ALA A 105 4.39 -7.92 0.14
C ALA A 105 3.77 -8.69 1.30
N GLY A 106 3.20 -7.95 2.25
CA GLY A 106 2.51 -8.49 3.41
C GLY A 106 3.32 -8.47 4.70
N GLU A 107 4.65 -8.45 4.63
CA GLU A 107 5.51 -8.38 5.82
C GLU A 107 5.51 -6.98 6.45
N GLY A 108 5.36 -5.92 5.64
CA GLY A 108 5.47 -4.54 6.12
C GLY A 108 4.44 -4.21 7.22
N LYS A 109 3.23 -4.77 7.11
CA LYS A 109 2.20 -4.62 8.15
C LYS A 109 2.63 -5.25 9.47
N ASN A 110 3.19 -6.46 9.43
CA ASN A 110 3.63 -7.19 10.61
C ASN A 110 4.76 -6.45 11.32
N VAL A 111 5.71 -5.90 10.56
CA VAL A 111 6.82 -5.09 11.11
C VAL A 111 6.28 -3.86 11.82
N VAL A 112 5.43 -3.06 11.18
CA VAL A 112 4.86 -1.86 11.82
C VAL A 112 4.05 -2.21 13.07
N THR A 113 3.25 -3.28 13.04
CA THR A 113 2.51 -3.75 14.21
C THR A 113 3.44 -4.17 15.35
N ASN A 114 4.50 -4.91 15.06
CA ASN A 114 5.48 -5.34 16.07
C ASN A 114 6.18 -4.14 16.72
N TYR A 115 6.57 -3.13 15.93
CA TYR A 115 7.15 -1.90 16.48
C TYR A 115 6.13 -1.11 17.32
N LYS A 116 4.87 -1.06 16.89
CA LYS A 116 3.79 -0.41 17.66
C LYS A 116 3.50 -1.12 18.98
N VAL A 117 3.50 -2.44 19.00
CA VAL A 117 3.34 -3.24 20.21
C VAL A 117 4.53 -3.06 21.15
N LYS A 118 5.77 -3.05 20.63
CA LYS A 118 6.96 -2.74 21.42
C LYS A 118 6.91 -1.34 22.04
N ALA A 119 6.48 -0.34 21.26
CA ALA A 119 6.31 1.03 21.74
C ALA A 119 5.26 1.13 22.86
N LYS A 120 4.09 0.52 22.67
CA LYS A 120 3.02 0.47 23.67
C LYS A 120 3.39 -0.32 24.92
N GLY A 121 4.01 -1.49 24.76
CA GLY A 121 4.40 -2.34 25.89
C GLY A 121 5.44 -1.67 26.80
N GLN A 122 6.32 -0.82 26.25
CA GLN A 122 7.23 -0.02 27.06
C GLN A 122 6.49 1.08 27.85
N GLU A 123 5.48 1.70 27.25
CA GLU A 123 4.63 2.70 27.92
C GLU A 123 3.77 2.08 29.02
N GLU A 124 3.11 0.95 28.73
CA GLU A 124 2.26 0.21 29.68
C GLU A 124 3.07 -0.30 30.87
N ARG A 125 4.30 -0.80 30.66
CA ARG A 125 5.19 -1.19 31.76
C ARG A 125 5.52 -0.02 32.68
N LYS A 126 5.84 1.15 32.13
CA LYS A 126 6.11 2.35 32.94
C LYS A 126 4.89 2.77 33.76
N ASN A 127 3.70 2.73 33.16
CA ASN A 127 2.45 3.02 33.86
C ASN A 127 2.15 1.99 34.96
N MET A 128 2.41 0.70 34.71
CA MET A 128 2.28 -0.36 35.70
C MET A 128 3.23 -0.15 36.88
N PHE A 129 4.50 0.19 36.61
CA PHE A 129 5.47 0.53 37.66
C PHE A 129 5.05 1.76 38.46
N MET A 130 4.51 2.81 37.82
CA MET A 130 3.96 3.97 38.55
C MET A 130 2.82 3.57 39.49
N ILE A 131 1.85 2.79 39.01
CA ILE A 131 0.72 2.33 39.84
C ILE A 131 1.22 1.46 41.00
N ALA A 132 2.22 0.61 40.79
CA ALA A 132 2.82 -0.22 41.83
C ALA A 132 3.55 0.58 42.92
N ILE A 133 4.25 1.66 42.55
CA ILE A 133 4.91 2.56 43.52
C ILE A 133 3.85 3.29 44.35
N ILE A 134 2.80 3.80 43.71
CA ILE A 134 1.71 4.51 44.39
C ILE A 134 0.98 3.56 45.36
N SER A 135 0.69 2.32 44.93
CA SER A 135 0.03 1.34 45.81
C SER A 135 0.91 0.94 47.00
N LEU A 136 2.22 0.79 46.80
CA LEU A 136 3.17 0.50 47.88
C LEU A 136 3.19 1.61 48.95
N ILE A 137 3.22 2.88 48.52
CA ILE A 137 3.18 4.04 49.44
C ILE A 137 1.90 4.03 50.27
N VAL A 138 0.76 3.75 49.64
CA VAL A 138 -0.53 3.67 50.32
C VAL A 138 -0.57 2.53 51.34
N VAL A 139 -0.05 1.34 50.98
CA VAL A 139 0.00 0.17 51.88
C VAL A 139 0.89 0.43 53.09
N ILE A 140 2.09 1.01 52.89
CA ILE A 140 3.00 1.35 54.00
C ILE A 140 2.35 2.37 54.94
N GLY A 141 1.69 3.39 54.38
CA GLY A 141 0.95 4.39 55.15
C GLY A 141 -0.20 3.82 55.97
N PHE A 142 -0.88 2.79 55.45
CA PHE A 142 -1.95 2.07 56.14
C PHE A 142 -1.41 1.26 57.33
N VAL A 143 -0.28 0.55 57.17
CA VAL A 143 0.37 -0.23 58.24
C VAL A 143 0.83 0.66 59.39
N LEU A 144 1.35 1.85 59.09
CA LEU A 144 1.84 2.81 60.07
C LEU A 144 0.71 3.68 60.69
N GLN A 145 -0.57 3.45 60.36
CA GLN A 145 -1.73 4.24 60.81
C GLN A 145 -1.65 5.75 60.47
N GLN A 146 -0.85 6.14 59.47
CA GLN A 146 -0.65 7.54 59.04
C GLN A 146 -1.40 7.84 57.74
N TYR A 147 -2.73 7.73 57.75
CA TYR A 147 -3.57 7.80 56.53
C TYR A 147 -3.44 9.14 55.78
N LEU A 148 -3.44 10.26 56.50
CA LEU A 148 -3.39 11.60 55.89
C LEU A 148 -2.05 11.84 55.19
N ALA A 149 -0.93 11.49 55.85
CA ALA A 149 0.41 11.64 55.30
C ALA A 149 0.61 10.74 54.07
N ALA A 150 0.04 9.53 54.07
CA ALA A 150 0.12 8.59 52.95
C ALA A 150 -0.58 9.10 51.69
N ILE A 151 -1.79 9.67 51.82
CA ILE A 151 -2.56 10.23 50.70
C ILE A 151 -1.83 11.44 50.10
N ILE A 152 -1.29 12.33 50.95
CA ILE A 152 -0.53 13.50 50.50
C ILE A 152 0.76 13.06 49.78
N ALA A 153 1.51 12.11 50.34
CA ALA A 153 2.72 11.58 49.72
C ALA A 153 2.43 10.92 48.36
N ALA A 154 1.37 10.11 48.26
CA ALA A 154 0.94 9.50 47.00
C ALA A 154 0.53 10.56 45.95
N GLY A 155 -0.19 11.61 46.37
CA GLY A 155 -0.58 12.71 45.49
C GLY A 155 0.60 13.54 44.97
N ILE A 156 1.60 13.80 45.82
CA ILE A 156 2.84 14.50 45.43
C ILE A 156 3.65 13.66 44.45
N VAL A 157 3.81 12.36 44.72
CA VAL A 157 4.53 11.44 43.81
C VAL A 157 3.81 11.32 42.47
N PHE A 158 2.49 11.22 42.48
CA PHE A 158 1.69 11.19 41.25
C PHE A 158 1.86 12.48 40.43
N LEU A 159 1.78 13.66 41.05
CA LEU A 159 1.98 14.95 40.37
C LEU A 159 3.41 15.11 39.82
N ALA A 160 4.41 14.74 40.61
CA ALA A 160 5.82 14.80 40.20
C ALA A 160 6.08 13.88 39.00
N MET A 161 5.56 12.66 39.02
CA MET A 161 5.70 11.71 37.92
C MET A 161 4.84 12.07 36.70
N GLN A 162 3.68 12.72 36.90
CA GLN A 162 2.82 13.18 35.81
C GLN A 162 3.49 14.28 34.96
N GLN A 163 4.31 15.13 35.57
CA GLN A 163 5.15 16.09 34.83
C GLN A 163 6.27 15.41 34.03
N MET A 164 6.73 14.25 34.49
CA MET A 164 7.77 13.46 33.84
C MET A 164 7.20 12.49 32.79
N LYS A 165 6.10 12.80 32.09
CA LYS A 165 5.67 12.01 30.92
C LYS A 165 6.76 12.07 29.85
N PRO A 166 7.60 11.04 29.67
CA PRO A 166 8.59 11.05 28.62
C PRO A 166 7.83 10.80 27.32
N ARG A 167 8.12 11.56 26.26
CA ARG A 167 7.65 11.19 24.92
C ARG A 167 8.14 9.77 24.64
N SER A 168 7.27 8.91 24.11
CA SER A 168 7.65 7.54 23.76
C SER A 168 8.89 7.57 22.87
N THR A 169 9.98 6.95 23.33
CA THR A 169 11.28 6.99 22.67
C THR A 169 11.37 6.04 21.47
N VAL A 170 10.40 5.15 21.31
CA VAL A 170 10.36 4.18 20.21
C VAL A 170 9.68 4.84 19.02
N MET A 171 10.49 5.30 18.07
CA MET A 171 9.98 5.81 16.82
C MET A 171 9.53 4.62 15.95
N VAL A 172 8.25 4.61 15.57
CA VAL A 172 7.64 3.51 14.81
C VAL A 172 7.79 3.82 13.31
N PRO A 173 8.28 2.87 12.49
CA PRO A 173 8.36 3.06 11.05
C PRO A 173 6.97 3.20 10.43
N LYS A 174 6.89 3.93 9.32
CA LYS A 174 5.64 4.16 8.60
C LYS A 174 5.58 3.30 7.34
N LEU A 175 4.51 2.55 7.16
CA LEU A 175 4.22 1.83 5.92
C LEU A 175 3.71 2.82 4.87
N LEU A 176 4.48 3.05 3.80
CA LEU A 176 4.12 3.95 2.70
C LEU A 176 3.27 3.25 1.65
N ILE A 177 3.74 2.09 1.18
CA ILE A 177 3.08 1.31 0.12
C ILE A 177 2.86 -0.09 0.65
N ASN A 178 1.62 -0.58 0.52
CA ASN A 178 1.20 -1.90 0.97
C ASN A 178 0.58 -2.67 -0.19
N ASN A 179 1.18 -3.80 -0.53
CA ASN A 179 0.75 -4.67 -1.63
C ASN A 179 0.26 -6.05 -1.17
N ASN A 180 0.03 -6.28 0.14
CA ASN A 180 -0.36 -7.57 0.72
C ASN A 180 -1.54 -8.28 0.02
N LYS A 181 -2.56 -7.54 -0.41
CA LYS A 181 -3.80 -8.12 -0.99
C LYS A 181 -3.82 -8.14 -2.52
N ARG A 182 -2.70 -7.86 -3.19
CA ARG A 182 -2.65 -7.74 -4.64
C ARG A 182 -1.98 -8.97 -5.23
N ASN A 183 -2.67 -9.61 -6.17
CA ASN A 183 -2.13 -10.73 -6.95
C ASN A 183 -1.62 -10.29 -8.33
N MET A 184 -1.83 -9.00 -8.67
CA MET A 184 -1.48 -8.40 -9.95
C MET A 184 -0.76 -7.09 -9.71
N ALA A 185 0.02 -6.65 -10.71
CA ALA A 185 0.71 -5.37 -10.65
C ALA A 185 -0.29 -4.22 -10.49
N PRO A 186 0.03 -3.20 -9.68
CA PRO A 186 -0.87 -2.09 -9.44
C PRO A 186 -1.00 -1.21 -10.69
N PHE A 187 -2.23 -0.91 -11.07
CA PHE A 187 -2.53 0.16 -12.03
C PHE A 187 -2.83 1.45 -11.24
N VAL A 188 -2.03 2.48 -11.44
CA VAL A 188 -2.21 3.80 -10.81
C VAL A 188 -2.45 4.82 -11.92
N ASP A 189 -3.66 5.38 -11.97
CA ASP A 189 -3.98 6.49 -12.87
C ASP A 189 -3.59 7.81 -12.23
N ALA A 190 -2.61 8.50 -12.82
CA ALA A 190 -2.11 9.79 -12.36
C ALA A 190 -2.50 10.94 -13.31
N THR A 191 -3.52 10.75 -14.15
CA THR A 191 -3.99 11.79 -15.07
C THR A 191 -4.48 13.00 -14.28
N GLY A 192 -3.87 14.17 -14.51
CA GLY A 192 -4.24 15.41 -13.81
C GLY A 192 -3.76 15.49 -12.35
N ALA A 193 -2.89 14.59 -11.90
CA ALA A 193 -2.33 14.65 -10.55
C ALA A 193 -1.41 15.88 -10.36
N HIS A 194 -1.51 16.54 -9.21
CA HIS A 194 -0.57 17.59 -8.82
C HIS A 194 0.79 17.00 -8.41
N ALA A 195 1.83 17.83 -8.38
CA ALA A 195 3.22 17.40 -8.14
C ALA A 195 3.38 16.52 -6.88
N GLY A 196 2.81 16.93 -5.74
CA GLY A 196 2.90 16.17 -4.49
C GLY A 196 2.19 14.80 -4.53
N ALA A 197 1.13 14.66 -5.35
CA ALA A 197 0.43 13.39 -5.52
C ALA A 197 1.19 12.43 -6.45
N LEU A 198 1.90 12.96 -7.45
CA LEU A 198 2.67 12.15 -8.41
C LEU A 198 4.05 11.75 -7.88
N LEU A 199 4.75 12.69 -7.23
CA LEU A 199 6.15 12.52 -6.83
C LEU A 199 6.32 12.23 -5.33
N GLY A 200 5.26 12.40 -4.54
CA GLY A 200 5.31 12.35 -3.08
C GLY A 200 5.46 13.74 -2.46
N ASP A 201 5.04 13.86 -1.20
CA ASP A 201 5.06 15.11 -0.44
C ASP A 201 5.33 14.84 1.05
N VAL A 202 5.95 15.81 1.73
CA VAL A 202 6.22 15.77 3.16
C VAL A 202 5.37 16.85 3.83
N ARG A 203 4.49 16.43 4.73
CA ARG A 203 3.60 17.36 5.44
C ARG A 203 4.42 18.30 6.31
N HIS A 204 4.09 19.58 6.25
CA HIS A 204 4.64 20.59 7.15
C HIS A 204 4.23 20.32 8.60
N ASP A 205 5.18 20.39 9.52
CA ASP A 205 4.94 20.32 10.96
C ASP A 205 4.85 21.77 11.51
N PRO A 206 3.67 22.23 11.97
CA PRO A 206 3.49 23.62 12.41
C PRO A 206 4.06 23.96 13.80
N TYR A 207 4.91 23.09 14.36
CA TYR A 207 5.39 23.17 15.74
C TYR A 207 6.90 23.35 15.88
#